data_AF-A0A517KZJ6-F1
#
_entry.id   AF-A0A517KZJ6-F1
#
_cell.length_a   1.000
_cell.length_b   1.000
_cell.length_c   1.000
_cell.angle_alpha   90.00
_cell.angle_beta   90.00
_cell.angle_gamma   90.00
#
_symmetry.space_group_name_H-M   'P 1'
#
loop_
_entity.id
_entity.type
_entity.pdbx_description
1 polymer ?
#
loop_
_entity_poly.entity_id
_entity_poly.type
_entity_poly.pdbx_seq_one_letter_code
_entity_poly.pdbx_strand_id
1 'polypeptide(L)'
;MCAAGLAGSALAFPAIMEEALEKGRKAGKDAKRALGVNPGFDAASQLIDVHGSHAWQAPCTKDLRGPCPGLNALANHGNNYLIQMSQWKDLYSTQAGVSDAESNFDLGVLTSFRAKRLQQSLDNNPYFFNGPFSGIAVQPAAYTFMYRFMANHSAENPAGQLTKSVLKSFFAITGTDDNPVYTPGYKKIPENWYRRSKTDEYSIPFFLDDLIAAAITYPQFLSVGGNTGTTNSFTGLDITNFAGGVYSTSTLLQGNNLQCFVFQAAQQAAPDLVKNVFSDVTSALIRLNNVIDNVLSGLGCPQLKSIDQSQFSKFPGYTGNKTCWKISAEGKM
;
A
#
# COMPACT_ATOMS: atom_id res chain seq x y z
N MET A 1 -37.88 -7.29 7.88
CA MET A 1 -38.54 -6.08 7.35
C MET A 1 -37.86 -4.89 8.01
N CYS A 2 -37.05 -4.00 7.41
CA CYS A 2 -36.52 -3.71 6.07
C CYS A 2 -35.07 -3.20 6.35
N ALA A 3 -33.99 -3.58 5.67
CA ALA A 3 -33.69 -3.38 4.25
C ALA A 3 -34.09 -1.98 3.76
N ALA A 4 -33.34 -0.95 4.13
CA ALA A 4 -33.43 0.36 3.48
C ALA A 4 -32.08 1.10 3.51
N GLY A 5 -31.47 1.26 2.33
CA GLY A 5 -30.77 2.50 1.97
C GLY A 5 -29.26 2.60 2.22
N LEU A 6 -28.44 1.80 1.55
CA LEU A 6 -27.06 2.21 1.18
C LEU A 6 -26.87 2.31 -0.34
N ALA A 7 -27.97 2.48 -1.08
CA ALA A 7 -27.94 2.87 -2.48
C ALA A 7 -27.97 4.40 -2.57
N GLY A 8 -26.79 5.02 -2.73
CA GLY A 8 -26.68 6.42 -3.14
C GLY A 8 -25.74 7.27 -2.28
N SER A 9 -24.42 7.16 -2.46
CA SER A 9 -23.50 8.19 -1.95
C SER A 9 -22.21 8.30 -2.77
N ALA A 10 -22.33 8.28 -4.10
CA ALA A 10 -21.22 8.65 -4.98
C ALA A 10 -21.18 10.18 -5.27
N LEU A 11 -22.09 10.99 -4.68
CA LEU A 11 -22.23 12.42 -4.97
C LEU A 11 -22.41 13.36 -3.74
N ALA A 12 -22.15 12.89 -2.52
CA ALA A 12 -22.03 13.75 -1.32
C ALA A 12 -20.88 13.14 -0.51
N PHE A 13 -19.76 13.78 -0.20
CA PHE A 13 -19.59 15.08 0.44
C PHE A 13 -18.18 15.64 0.15
N PRO A 14 -18.06 16.81 -0.48
CA PRO A 14 -16.79 17.55 -0.53
C PRO A 14 -16.28 17.90 0.88
N ALA A 15 -17.19 18.26 1.79
CA ALA A 15 -16.85 18.70 3.14
C ALA A 15 -16.20 17.62 4.03
N ILE A 16 -16.58 16.34 3.86
CA ILE A 16 -15.97 15.23 4.63
C ILE A 16 -14.57 14.92 4.10
N MET A 17 -14.38 15.02 2.77
CA MET A 17 -13.05 14.89 2.16
C MET A 17 -12.15 16.06 2.59
N GLU A 18 -12.64 17.30 2.50
CA GLU A 18 -11.90 18.49 2.96
C GLU A 18 -11.57 18.42 4.45
N GLU A 19 -12.51 18.02 5.30
CA GLU A 19 -12.25 17.85 6.74
C GLU A 19 -11.24 16.71 7.00
N ALA A 20 -11.28 15.63 6.23
CA ALA A 20 -10.30 14.54 6.31
C ALA A 20 -8.92 14.96 5.75
N LEU A 21 -8.87 15.82 4.73
CA LEU A 21 -7.63 16.39 4.17
C LEU A 21 -7.02 17.41 5.13
N GLU A 22 -7.82 18.26 5.77
CA GLU A 22 -7.38 19.22 6.79
C GLU A 22 -6.87 18.48 8.04
N LYS A 23 -7.62 17.48 8.52
CA LYS A 23 -7.18 16.59 9.61
C LYS A 23 -5.95 15.78 9.22
N GLY A 24 -5.87 15.32 7.98
CA GLY A 24 -4.74 14.59 7.42
C GLY A 24 -3.48 15.44 7.34
N ARG A 25 -3.59 16.69 6.86
CA ARG A 25 -2.51 17.69 6.79
C ARG A 25 -2.00 18.06 8.18
N LYS A 26 -2.92 18.18 9.15
CA LYS A 26 -2.57 18.43 10.55
C LYS A 26 -1.93 17.20 11.20
N ALA A 27 -2.48 16.01 11.00
CA ALA A 27 -1.94 14.74 11.49
C ALA A 27 -0.59 14.38 10.84
N GLY A 28 -0.35 14.70 9.57
CA GLY A 28 0.93 14.47 8.89
C GLY A 28 2.05 15.36 9.44
N LYS A 29 1.72 16.61 9.77
CA LYS A 29 2.62 17.54 10.48
C LYS A 29 2.84 17.12 11.94
N ASP A 30 1.77 16.72 12.63
CA ASP A 30 1.79 16.42 14.06
C ASP A 30 2.34 15.01 14.37
N ALA A 31 2.08 13.98 13.56
CA ALA A 31 2.61 12.61 13.78
C ALA A 31 4.13 12.56 13.70
N LYS A 32 4.74 13.37 12.84
CA LYS A 32 6.20 13.53 12.76
C LYS A 32 6.78 14.30 13.94
N ARG A 33 6.00 15.22 14.53
CA ARG A 33 6.38 15.94 15.76
C ARG A 33 6.13 15.12 17.03
N ALA A 34 5.09 14.27 17.02
CA ALA A 34 4.66 13.43 18.14
C ALA A 34 5.60 12.26 18.43
N LEU A 35 6.34 11.78 17.41
CA LEU A 35 7.44 10.82 17.62
C LEU A 35 8.74 11.48 18.13
N GLY A 36 8.79 12.80 18.28
CA GLY A 36 9.90 13.52 18.92
C GLY A 36 11.25 13.51 18.18
N VAL A 37 11.34 12.85 17.01
CA VAL A 37 12.58 12.74 16.23
C VAL A 37 12.54 13.72 15.07
N ASN A 38 13.35 14.78 15.13
CA ASN A 38 13.77 15.48 13.91
C ASN A 38 14.84 14.60 13.25
N PRO A 39 14.57 14.00 12.07
CA PRO A 39 15.52 13.08 11.45
C PRO A 39 16.81 13.77 10.99
N GLY A 40 16.85 15.12 11.00
CA GLY A 40 17.92 15.91 10.43
C GLY A 40 17.89 15.87 8.91
N PHE A 41 18.78 16.66 8.30
CA PHE A 41 19.03 16.63 6.87
C PHE A 41 20.53 16.76 6.60
N ASP A 42 21.05 15.83 5.82
CA ASP A 42 22.41 15.84 5.29
C ASP A 42 22.35 15.55 3.79
N ALA A 43 22.53 16.61 2.99
CA ALA A 43 22.48 16.55 1.55
C ALA A 43 23.46 15.51 0.96
N ALA A 44 24.68 15.41 1.52
CA ALA A 44 25.71 14.55 0.97
C ALA A 44 25.38 13.07 1.12
N SER A 45 24.77 12.66 2.24
CA SER A 45 24.39 11.26 2.47
C SER A 45 23.01 10.90 1.91
N GLN A 46 22.14 11.89 1.68
CA GLN A 46 20.77 11.65 1.22
C GLN A 46 20.56 11.86 -0.28
N LEU A 47 21.44 12.60 -0.98
CA LEU A 47 21.31 12.77 -2.42
C LEU A 47 21.39 11.41 -3.13
N ILE A 48 20.39 11.12 -3.96
CA ILE A 48 20.48 10.03 -4.92
C ILE A 48 20.99 10.62 -6.22
N ASP A 49 22.24 10.31 -6.57
CA ASP A 49 22.78 10.70 -7.86
C ASP A 49 22.11 9.89 -8.97
N VAL A 50 21.32 10.57 -9.79
CA VAL A 50 20.61 10.03 -10.94
C VAL A 50 21.32 10.34 -12.27
N HIS A 51 22.62 10.64 -12.23
CA HIS A 51 23.46 10.88 -13.40
C HIS A 51 24.38 9.69 -13.71
N GLY A 52 25.09 9.77 -14.84
CA GLY A 52 26.12 8.80 -15.22
C GLY A 52 25.59 7.37 -15.29
N SER A 53 26.14 6.47 -14.46
CA SER A 53 25.71 5.06 -14.37
C SER A 53 24.29 4.87 -13.83
N HIS A 54 23.74 5.89 -13.16
CA HIS A 54 22.38 5.89 -12.62
C HIS A 54 21.43 6.77 -13.45
N ALA A 55 21.88 7.24 -14.63
CA ALA A 55 21.06 7.99 -15.55
C ALA A 55 19.79 7.22 -15.91
N TRP A 56 18.65 7.91 -15.83
CA TRP A 56 17.38 7.35 -16.28
C TRP A 56 17.46 6.97 -17.77
N GLN A 57 16.93 5.81 -18.10
CA GLN A 57 16.82 5.34 -19.49
C GLN A 57 15.39 4.87 -19.76
N ALA A 58 14.90 5.17 -20.97
CA ALA A 58 13.62 4.66 -21.42
C ALA A 58 13.67 3.12 -21.50
N PRO A 59 12.63 2.40 -21.02
CA PRO A 59 12.60 0.95 -21.16
C PRO A 59 12.49 0.53 -22.62
N CYS A 60 13.22 -0.51 -22.99
CA CYS A 60 13.18 -1.26 -24.24
C CYS A 60 12.13 -2.40 -24.18
N THR A 61 11.92 -3.13 -25.28
CA THR A 61 10.83 -4.10 -25.42
C THR A 61 10.93 -5.36 -24.53
N LYS A 62 12.15 -5.76 -24.10
CA LYS A 62 12.40 -7.04 -23.38
C LYS A 62 12.39 -6.91 -21.85
N ASP A 63 12.00 -5.76 -21.41
CA ASP A 63 12.32 -5.28 -20.09
C ASP A 63 11.19 -5.69 -19.10
N LEU A 64 11.40 -5.91 -17.78
CA LEU A 64 10.32 -6.35 -16.83
C LEU A 64 10.11 -5.49 -15.55
N ARG A 65 8.90 -4.96 -15.32
CA ARG A 65 8.47 -3.91 -14.34
C ARG A 65 7.16 -4.42 -13.80
N GLY A 66 6.88 -4.24 -12.53
CA GLY A 66 5.62 -4.69 -11.93
C GLY A 66 4.81 -3.52 -11.35
N PRO A 67 3.75 -3.78 -10.58
CA PRO A 67 2.86 -2.74 -10.05
C PRO A 67 3.44 -1.80 -9.01
N CYS A 68 4.70 -2.00 -8.61
CA CYS A 68 5.36 -1.14 -7.64
C CYS A 68 6.09 0.02 -8.35
N PRO A 69 5.60 1.27 -8.27
CA PRO A 69 6.26 2.43 -8.87
C PRO A 69 7.67 2.67 -8.33
N GLY A 70 7.92 2.38 -7.04
CA GLY A 70 9.26 2.51 -6.45
C GLY A 70 10.27 1.53 -7.07
N LEU A 71 9.93 0.24 -7.13
CA LEU A 71 10.79 -0.75 -7.81
C LEU A 71 10.96 -0.44 -9.29
N ASN A 72 9.97 0.18 -9.92
CA ASN A 72 10.05 0.57 -11.32
C ASN A 72 10.96 1.77 -11.58
N ALA A 73 11.05 2.70 -10.63
CA ALA A 73 11.99 3.82 -10.70
C ALA A 73 13.43 3.34 -10.41
N LEU A 74 13.59 2.29 -9.60
CA LEU A 74 14.88 1.67 -9.28
C LEU A 74 15.37 0.68 -10.35
N ALA A 75 14.46 -0.07 -10.97
CA ALA A 75 14.77 -0.99 -12.04
C ALA A 75 14.83 -0.23 -13.37
N ASN A 76 15.72 -0.60 -14.27
CA ASN A 76 15.74 -0.05 -15.64
C ASN A 76 15.04 -0.91 -16.70
N HIS A 77 14.21 -1.90 -16.37
CA HIS A 77 13.45 -2.66 -17.37
C HIS A 77 11.94 -2.99 -17.06
N GLY A 78 10.92 -2.98 -17.99
CA GLY A 78 9.43 -3.07 -17.82
C GLY A 78 8.35 -4.00 -18.46
N ASN A 79 7.42 -4.63 -17.66
CA ASN A 79 6.08 -5.14 -18.08
C ASN A 79 5.00 -5.63 -17.03
N ASN A 80 3.75 -5.15 -17.23
CA ASN A 80 2.40 -5.57 -16.75
C ASN A 80 1.68 -4.91 -15.52
N TYR A 81 1.52 -3.57 -15.50
CA TYR A 81 1.09 -2.82 -14.30
C TYR A 81 0.60 -1.35 -14.54
N LEU A 82 -0.19 -1.12 -15.58
CA LEU A 82 -0.58 0.25 -15.96
C LEU A 82 -1.29 1.02 -14.83
N ILE A 83 -0.94 2.30 -14.68
CA ILE A 83 -1.62 3.20 -13.75
C ILE A 83 -3.08 3.36 -14.21
N GLN A 84 -3.99 3.19 -13.26
CA GLN A 84 -5.39 3.52 -13.46
C GLN A 84 -5.56 5.02 -13.38
N MET A 85 -5.61 5.70 -14.53
CA MET A 85 -5.61 7.16 -14.59
C MET A 85 -6.76 7.83 -13.85
N SER A 86 -7.93 7.17 -13.78
CA SER A 86 -9.04 7.66 -12.95
C SER A 86 -8.68 7.70 -11.47
N GLN A 87 -8.02 6.67 -10.94
CA GLN A 87 -7.57 6.60 -9.55
C GLN A 87 -6.43 7.57 -9.27
N TRP A 88 -5.49 7.72 -10.21
CA TRP A 88 -4.43 8.71 -10.09
C TRP A 88 -4.98 10.13 -10.06
N LYS A 89 -5.89 10.48 -10.98
CA LYS A 89 -6.55 11.80 -11.01
C LYS A 89 -7.32 12.06 -9.72
N ASP A 90 -8.00 11.04 -9.20
CA ASP A 90 -8.74 11.12 -7.95
C ASP A 90 -7.81 11.47 -6.76
N LEU A 91 -6.71 10.74 -6.59
CA LEU A 91 -5.68 11.08 -5.59
C LEU A 91 -5.12 12.49 -5.85
N TYR A 92 -4.71 12.79 -7.07
CA TYR A 92 -4.07 14.05 -7.41
C TYR A 92 -4.96 15.26 -7.15
N SER A 93 -6.28 15.12 -7.36
CA SER A 93 -7.28 16.15 -7.11
C SER A 93 -7.44 16.52 -5.63
N THR A 94 -6.98 15.69 -4.69
CA THR A 94 -6.97 16.02 -3.26
C THR A 94 -6.03 17.18 -2.90
N GLN A 95 -5.19 17.60 -3.85
CA GLN A 95 -4.33 18.79 -3.75
C GLN A 95 -4.68 19.81 -4.85
N ALA A 96 -5.90 19.79 -5.37
CA ALA A 96 -6.36 20.80 -6.32
C ALA A 96 -6.28 22.21 -5.70
N GLY A 97 -5.88 23.20 -6.50
CA GLY A 97 -5.69 24.58 -6.02
C GLY A 97 -4.46 24.82 -5.13
N VAL A 98 -3.78 23.77 -4.66
CA VAL A 98 -2.53 23.89 -3.91
C VAL A 98 -1.34 23.98 -4.88
N SER A 99 -0.43 24.92 -4.62
CA SER A 99 0.81 25.08 -5.39
C SER A 99 1.71 23.85 -5.24
N ASP A 100 2.62 23.59 -6.19
CA ASP A 100 3.54 22.44 -6.09
C ASP A 100 4.41 22.52 -4.81
N ALA A 101 4.93 23.72 -4.50
CA ALA A 101 5.77 23.97 -3.34
C ALA A 101 5.06 23.74 -1.99
N GLU A 102 3.74 23.95 -1.94
CA GLU A 102 2.94 23.74 -0.73
C GLU A 102 2.25 22.38 -0.70
N SER A 103 2.18 21.69 -1.83
CA SER A 103 1.51 20.40 -1.94
C SER A 103 2.25 19.32 -1.13
N ASN A 104 1.48 18.43 -0.51
CA ASN A 104 2.05 17.30 0.21
C ASN A 104 1.07 16.14 0.29
N PHE A 105 1.31 15.09 -0.47
CA PHE A 105 0.57 13.83 -0.39
C PHE A 105 1.08 12.99 0.81
N ASP A 106 0.83 13.48 2.03
CA ASP A 106 1.25 12.83 3.26
C ASP A 106 0.42 11.59 3.62
N LEU A 107 0.77 10.95 4.74
CA LEU A 107 0.05 9.78 5.22
C LEU A 107 -1.43 10.05 5.48
N GLY A 108 -1.82 11.27 5.88
CA GLY A 108 -3.23 11.61 6.08
C GLY A 108 -4.00 11.54 4.77
N VAL A 109 -3.51 12.26 3.76
CA VAL A 109 -4.08 12.25 2.39
C VAL A 109 -4.15 10.83 1.83
N LEU A 110 -3.05 10.07 1.93
CA LEU A 110 -2.97 8.71 1.39
C LEU A 110 -3.85 7.71 2.14
N THR A 111 -4.01 7.88 3.46
CA THR A 111 -4.87 7.03 4.28
C THR A 111 -6.35 7.27 3.93
N SER A 112 -6.77 8.52 3.78
CA SER A 112 -8.14 8.84 3.34
C SER A 112 -8.42 8.34 1.92
N PHE A 113 -7.45 8.50 1.00
CA PHE A 113 -7.55 7.94 -0.34
C PHE A 113 -7.66 6.41 -0.31
N ARG A 114 -6.87 5.71 0.52
CA ARG A 114 -6.99 4.26 0.70
C ARG A 114 -8.38 3.85 1.18
N ALA A 115 -8.97 4.57 2.13
CA ALA A 115 -10.33 4.29 2.61
C ALA A 115 -11.35 4.33 1.46
N LYS A 116 -11.25 5.35 0.59
CA LYS A 116 -12.06 5.45 -0.62
C LYS A 116 -11.83 4.27 -1.57
N ARG A 117 -10.58 3.86 -1.79
CA ARG A 117 -10.23 2.73 -2.66
C ARG A 117 -10.72 1.38 -2.12
N LEU A 118 -10.69 1.20 -0.81
CA LEU A 118 -11.27 0.04 -0.14
C LEU A 118 -12.78 -0.01 -0.38
N GLN A 119 -13.50 1.09 -0.10
CA GLN A 119 -14.94 1.16 -0.32
C GLN A 119 -15.32 0.89 -1.78
N GLN A 120 -14.62 1.51 -2.73
CA GLN A 120 -14.85 1.27 -4.15
C GLN A 120 -14.63 -0.21 -4.54
N SER A 121 -13.73 -0.92 -3.87
CA SER A 121 -13.52 -2.36 -4.11
C SER A 121 -14.67 -3.19 -3.55
N LEU A 122 -15.20 -2.83 -2.38
CA LEU A 122 -16.40 -3.46 -1.82
C LEU A 122 -17.62 -3.25 -2.73
N ASP A 123 -17.78 -2.04 -3.25
CA ASP A 123 -18.96 -1.63 -4.02
C ASP A 123 -18.97 -2.17 -5.46
N ASN A 124 -17.79 -2.39 -6.05
CA ASN A 124 -17.68 -2.64 -7.50
C ASN A 124 -16.95 -3.93 -7.87
N ASN A 125 -16.27 -4.60 -6.93
CA ASN A 125 -15.55 -5.84 -7.22
C ASN A 125 -16.21 -7.03 -6.50
N PRO A 126 -17.03 -7.87 -7.19
CA PRO A 126 -17.64 -9.04 -6.58
C PRO A 126 -16.64 -10.10 -6.10
N TYR A 127 -15.37 -9.98 -6.49
CA TYR A 127 -14.25 -10.84 -6.12
C TYR A 127 -13.26 -10.17 -5.17
N PHE A 128 -13.62 -9.03 -4.57
CA PHE A 128 -12.73 -8.39 -3.59
C PHE A 128 -12.44 -9.32 -2.42
N PHE A 129 -11.16 -9.51 -2.10
CA PHE A 129 -10.70 -10.27 -0.95
C PHE A 129 -9.57 -9.51 -0.23
N ASN A 130 -9.79 -9.24 1.04
CA ASN A 130 -8.86 -8.62 1.98
C ASN A 130 -8.31 -9.71 2.91
N GLY A 131 -7.19 -10.32 2.53
CA GLY A 131 -6.60 -11.43 3.27
C GLY A 131 -5.89 -11.01 4.56
N PRO A 132 -5.63 -11.94 5.50
CA PRO A 132 -5.00 -11.65 6.79
C PRO A 132 -3.63 -10.94 6.68
N PHE A 133 -2.80 -11.33 5.71
CA PHE A 133 -1.51 -10.69 5.46
C PHE A 133 -1.56 -9.69 4.30
N SER A 134 -2.13 -10.11 3.16
CA SER A 134 -2.17 -9.29 1.95
C SER A 134 -3.02 -8.03 2.10
N GLY A 135 -4.15 -8.13 2.80
CA GLY A 135 -5.07 -7.01 3.03
C GLY A 135 -4.65 -6.10 4.18
N ILE A 136 -4.13 -6.69 5.26
CA ILE A 136 -3.77 -5.95 6.47
C ILE A 136 -2.38 -5.32 6.38
N ALA A 137 -1.39 -5.97 5.74
CA ALA A 137 -0.02 -5.45 5.66
C ALA A 137 0.41 -5.05 4.25
N VAL A 138 0.28 -5.95 3.27
CA VAL A 138 0.86 -5.70 1.92
C VAL A 138 0.16 -4.55 1.20
N GLN A 139 -1.17 -4.51 1.22
CA GLN A 139 -1.95 -3.43 0.60
C GLN A 139 -1.64 -2.05 1.23
N PRO A 140 -1.71 -1.84 2.56
CA PRO A 140 -1.36 -0.54 3.15
C PRO A 140 0.11 -0.16 2.99
N ALA A 141 1.04 -1.13 2.93
CA ALA A 141 2.44 -0.86 2.65
C ALA A 141 2.59 -0.05 1.34
N ALA A 142 1.84 -0.40 0.29
CA ALA A 142 1.90 0.34 -0.98
C ALA A 142 1.53 1.82 -0.84
N TYR A 143 0.55 2.17 0.00
CA TYR A 143 0.15 3.57 0.23
C TYR A 143 1.14 4.30 1.14
N THR A 144 1.59 3.67 2.23
CA THR A 144 2.58 4.27 3.15
C THR A 144 3.92 4.52 2.45
N PHE A 145 4.37 3.59 1.60
CA PHE A 145 5.61 3.69 0.84
C PHE A 145 5.62 4.87 -0.13
N MET A 146 4.45 5.29 -0.66
CA MET A 146 4.40 6.49 -1.50
C MET A 146 4.98 7.69 -0.75
N TYR A 147 4.53 7.93 0.48
CA TYR A 147 5.09 9.02 1.26
C TYR A 147 6.47 8.71 1.82
N ARG A 148 6.62 7.55 2.49
CA ARG A 148 7.83 7.21 3.26
C ARG A 148 9.07 7.02 2.38
N PHE A 149 8.90 6.67 1.10
CA PHE A 149 10.01 6.39 0.17
C PHE A 149 10.06 7.29 -1.06
N MET A 150 8.98 7.99 -1.44
CA MET A 150 9.01 8.85 -2.62
C MET A 150 9.06 10.35 -2.28
N ALA A 151 8.75 10.75 -1.04
CA ALA A 151 8.88 12.13 -0.61
C ALA A 151 10.32 12.63 -0.76
N ASN A 152 10.50 13.87 -1.21
CA ASN A 152 11.81 14.51 -1.26
C ASN A 152 12.13 15.13 0.10
N HIS A 153 13.36 14.98 0.58
CA HIS A 153 13.83 15.54 1.84
C HIS A 153 14.66 16.81 1.62
N SER A 154 14.54 17.78 2.52
CA SER A 154 15.35 19.02 2.48
C SER A 154 15.65 19.52 3.89
N ALA A 155 16.45 20.58 4.02
CA ALA A 155 16.70 21.21 5.32
C ALA A 155 15.41 21.79 5.93
N GLU A 156 14.52 22.33 5.09
CA GLU A 156 13.22 22.90 5.46
C GLU A 156 12.18 21.82 5.76
N ASN A 157 12.27 20.69 5.05
CA ASN A 157 11.37 19.54 5.19
C ASN A 157 12.18 18.25 5.48
N PRO A 158 12.85 18.13 6.63
CA PRO A 158 13.76 17.01 6.92
C PRO A 158 13.02 15.69 7.02
N ALA A 159 11.73 15.74 7.37
CA ALA A 159 10.89 14.57 7.41
C ALA A 159 10.40 14.12 6.02
N GLY A 160 10.53 14.97 4.99
CA GLY A 160 10.14 14.70 3.61
C GLY A 160 8.79 15.31 3.23
N GLN A 161 8.71 15.80 1.99
CA GLN A 161 7.52 16.33 1.34
C GLN A 161 7.29 15.60 -0.01
N LEU A 162 6.10 15.04 -0.19
CA LEU A 162 5.70 14.43 -1.47
C LEU A 162 4.88 15.44 -2.25
N THR A 163 5.53 16.25 -3.07
CA THR A 163 4.88 17.28 -3.90
C THR A 163 4.21 16.68 -5.13
N LYS A 164 3.41 17.49 -5.84
CA LYS A 164 2.79 17.13 -7.13
C LYS A 164 3.83 16.73 -8.17
N SER A 165 4.92 17.47 -8.31
CA SER A 165 6.00 17.22 -9.25
C SER A 165 6.73 15.90 -8.94
N VAL A 166 7.02 15.64 -7.66
CA VAL A 166 7.63 14.39 -7.21
C VAL A 166 6.69 13.21 -7.46
N LEU A 167 5.40 13.32 -7.09
CA LEU A 167 4.42 12.27 -7.33
C LEU A 167 4.25 11.97 -8.83
N LYS A 168 4.16 13.01 -9.68
CA LYS A 168 4.10 12.87 -11.14
C LYS A 168 5.30 12.08 -11.67
N SER A 169 6.52 12.38 -11.20
CA SER A 169 7.75 11.71 -11.63
C SER A 169 7.76 10.20 -11.31
N PHE A 170 7.46 9.82 -10.06
CA PHE A 170 7.44 8.42 -9.63
C PHE A 170 6.31 7.61 -10.30
N PHE A 171 5.26 8.27 -10.77
CA PHE A 171 4.13 7.66 -11.46
C PHE A 171 4.18 7.85 -12.99
N ALA A 172 5.29 8.36 -13.55
CA ALA A 172 5.44 8.55 -15.00
C ALA A 172 4.33 9.41 -15.64
N ILE A 173 3.90 10.44 -14.92
CA ILE A 173 2.92 11.43 -15.38
C ILE A 173 3.64 12.72 -15.75
N THR A 174 3.26 13.29 -16.89
CA THR A 174 3.70 14.60 -17.36
C THR A 174 2.48 15.48 -17.66
N GLY A 175 2.69 16.68 -18.20
CA GLY A 175 1.61 17.61 -18.54
C GLY A 175 1.10 18.44 -17.36
N THR A 176 0.08 19.27 -17.65
CA THR A 176 -0.55 20.16 -16.68
C THR A 176 -1.46 19.38 -15.72
N ASP A 177 -1.93 20.05 -14.66
CA ASP A 177 -2.88 19.44 -13.71
C ASP A 177 -4.21 19.05 -14.38
N ASP A 178 -4.67 19.84 -15.34
CA ASP A 178 -5.90 19.58 -16.09
C ASP A 178 -5.74 18.54 -17.20
N ASN A 179 -4.53 18.38 -17.73
CA ASN A 179 -4.23 17.45 -18.81
C ASN A 179 -2.99 16.58 -18.50
N PRO A 180 -3.11 15.66 -17.52
CA PRO A 180 -2.03 14.75 -17.18
C PRO A 180 -1.84 13.67 -18.24
N VAL A 181 -0.61 13.46 -18.67
CA VAL A 181 -0.23 12.47 -19.68
C VAL A 181 0.56 11.35 -19.01
N TYR A 182 0.04 10.13 -19.08
CA TYR A 182 0.72 8.94 -18.57
C TYR A 182 1.58 8.29 -19.65
N THR A 183 2.85 8.08 -19.33
CA THR A 183 3.79 7.34 -20.19
C THR A 183 4.20 6.05 -19.49
N PRO A 184 3.62 4.89 -19.87
CA PRO A 184 3.97 3.60 -19.30
C PRO A 184 5.49 3.34 -19.32
N GLY A 185 6.02 2.80 -18.22
CA GLY A 185 7.45 2.51 -18.07
C GLY A 185 8.37 3.68 -17.66
N TYR A 186 7.91 4.93 -17.74
CA TYR A 186 8.75 6.14 -17.55
C TYR A 186 8.82 6.63 -16.09
N LYS A 187 8.71 5.71 -15.13
CA LYS A 187 8.79 6.05 -13.70
C LYS A 187 10.25 6.43 -13.41
N LYS A 188 10.48 7.57 -12.75
CA LYS A 188 11.84 8.04 -12.47
C LYS A 188 11.93 8.73 -11.11
N ILE A 189 13.08 8.58 -10.46
CA ILE A 189 13.45 9.44 -9.34
C ILE A 189 13.69 10.85 -9.92
N PRO A 190 13.09 11.92 -9.34
CA PRO A 190 13.32 13.28 -9.81
C PRO A 190 14.78 13.71 -9.66
N GLU A 191 15.19 14.70 -10.47
CA GLU A 191 16.44 15.43 -10.23
C GLU A 191 16.40 16.16 -8.88
N ASN A 192 17.56 16.33 -8.25
CA ASN A 192 17.69 16.97 -6.91
C ASN A 192 16.79 16.34 -5.85
N TRP A 193 16.67 15.01 -5.88
CA TRP A 193 15.89 14.24 -4.92
C TRP A 193 16.79 13.61 -3.85
N TYR A 194 16.39 13.81 -2.59
CA TYR A 194 17.08 13.34 -1.40
C TYR A 194 16.20 12.31 -0.70
N ARG A 195 16.76 11.11 -0.50
CA ARG A 195 16.06 10.03 0.22
C ARG A 195 15.93 10.34 1.71
N ARG A 196 15.14 9.53 2.40
CA ARG A 196 15.06 9.48 3.87
C ARG A 196 16.43 9.35 4.53
N SER A 197 16.62 10.03 5.67
CA SER A 197 17.86 10.01 6.45
C SER A 197 18.21 8.60 6.95
N LYS A 198 19.51 8.29 7.05
CA LYS A 198 20.00 7.04 7.69
C LYS A 198 19.79 7.01 9.21
N THR A 199 19.56 8.17 9.83
CA THR A 199 19.26 8.27 11.26
C THR A 199 17.78 8.04 11.57
N ASP A 200 16.94 7.96 10.53
CA ASP A 200 15.50 7.68 10.60
C ASP A 200 15.17 6.66 9.51
N GLU A 201 15.75 5.47 9.58
CA GLU A 201 15.44 4.40 8.63
C GLU A 201 14.02 3.87 8.84
N TYR A 202 13.34 3.55 7.73
CA TYR A 202 12.01 2.97 7.80
C TYR A 202 12.13 1.45 7.98
N SER A 203 11.62 0.96 9.11
CA SER A 203 11.73 -0.44 9.53
C SER A 203 10.36 -1.10 9.59
N ILE A 204 10.32 -2.42 9.80
CA ILE A 204 9.06 -3.15 9.99
C ILE A 204 8.29 -2.65 11.23
N PRO A 205 8.92 -2.43 12.41
CA PRO A 205 8.24 -1.78 13.53
C PRO A 205 7.64 -0.42 13.18
N PHE A 206 8.38 0.42 12.45
CA PHE A 206 7.86 1.73 12.00
C PHE A 206 6.62 1.53 11.11
N PHE A 207 6.70 0.63 10.14
CA PHE A 207 5.56 0.32 9.28
C PHE A 207 4.32 -0.15 10.06
N LEU A 208 4.52 -0.95 11.11
CA LEU A 208 3.43 -1.40 11.97
C LEU A 208 2.78 -0.24 12.73
N ASP A 209 3.55 0.77 13.17
CA ASP A 209 3.01 1.98 13.79
C ASP A 209 2.16 2.79 12.80
N ASP A 210 2.62 2.96 11.56
CA ASP A 210 1.85 3.61 10.50
C ASP A 210 0.54 2.85 10.20
N LEU A 211 0.59 1.50 10.18
CA LEU A 211 -0.56 0.63 9.98
C LEU A 211 -1.58 0.80 11.12
N ILE A 212 -1.13 0.81 12.37
CA ILE A 212 -1.99 1.01 13.55
C ILE A 212 -2.61 2.39 13.53
N ALA A 213 -1.84 3.45 13.24
CA ALA A 213 -2.36 4.81 13.14
C ALA A 213 -3.45 4.95 12.06
N ALA A 214 -3.24 4.32 10.90
CA ALA A 214 -4.23 4.26 9.83
C ALA A 214 -5.49 3.49 10.27
N ALA A 215 -5.34 2.37 10.98
CA ALA A 215 -6.44 1.55 11.47
C ALA A 215 -7.24 2.21 12.61
N ILE A 216 -6.61 3.02 13.46
CA ILE A 216 -7.30 3.85 14.45
C ILE A 216 -8.22 4.85 13.76
N THR A 217 -7.75 5.44 12.65
CA THR A 217 -8.52 6.41 11.86
C THR A 217 -9.64 5.72 11.06
N TYR A 218 -9.36 4.54 10.50
CA TYR A 218 -10.29 3.77 9.67
C TYR A 218 -10.28 2.28 10.07
N PRO A 219 -11.06 1.88 11.10
CA PRO A 219 -11.06 0.51 11.64
C PRO A 219 -11.38 -0.58 10.61
N GLN A 220 -12.11 -0.23 9.53
CA GLN A 220 -12.42 -1.15 8.44
C GLN A 220 -11.18 -1.68 7.70
N PHE A 221 -10.02 -1.05 7.87
CA PHE A 221 -8.76 -1.56 7.35
C PHE A 221 -8.32 -2.89 7.96
N LEU A 222 -8.86 -3.23 9.14
CA LEU A 222 -8.59 -4.49 9.83
C LEU A 222 -9.60 -5.60 9.50
N SER A 223 -10.58 -5.31 8.64
CA SER A 223 -11.58 -6.29 8.20
C SER A 223 -10.93 -7.36 7.33
N VAL A 224 -10.82 -8.58 7.83
CA VAL A 224 -10.39 -9.74 7.05
C VAL A 224 -11.62 -10.42 6.45
N GLY A 225 -11.62 -10.64 5.14
CA GLY A 225 -12.79 -11.19 4.44
C GLY A 225 -12.91 -10.69 3.01
N GLY A 226 -14.09 -10.83 2.42
CA GLY A 226 -14.28 -10.44 1.02
C GLY A 226 -15.73 -10.51 0.56
N ASN A 227 -15.96 -10.04 -0.66
CA ASN A 227 -17.23 -10.22 -1.36
C ASN A 227 -17.39 -11.70 -1.78
N THR A 228 -18.63 -12.19 -1.77
CA THR A 228 -18.99 -13.60 -2.00
C THR A 228 -19.54 -13.83 -3.41
N GLY A 229 -18.98 -13.17 -4.41
CA GLY A 229 -19.38 -13.33 -5.82
C GLY A 229 -20.38 -12.31 -6.34
N THR A 230 -20.85 -11.41 -5.49
CA THR A 230 -21.64 -10.22 -5.86
C THR A 230 -21.03 -8.98 -5.22
N THR A 231 -21.28 -7.79 -5.75
CA THR A 231 -20.84 -6.55 -5.10
C THR A 231 -21.61 -6.31 -3.81
N ASN A 232 -21.05 -5.51 -2.89
CA ASN A 232 -21.69 -5.19 -1.60
C ASN A 232 -22.07 -6.42 -0.75
N SER A 233 -21.31 -7.51 -0.85
CA SER A 233 -21.58 -8.79 -0.18
C SER A 233 -20.50 -9.18 0.83
N PHE A 234 -19.79 -8.17 1.37
CA PHE A 234 -18.63 -8.41 2.20
C PHE A 234 -18.98 -9.29 3.40
N THR A 235 -18.29 -10.41 3.49
CA THR A 235 -18.42 -11.37 4.59
C THR A 235 -17.08 -11.46 5.31
N GLY A 236 -17.11 -11.25 6.63
CA GLY A 236 -15.94 -11.37 7.48
C GLY A 236 -15.44 -12.81 7.64
N LEU A 237 -14.15 -12.93 7.92
CA LEU A 237 -13.55 -14.13 8.46
C LEU A 237 -13.85 -14.20 9.97
N ASP A 238 -14.16 -15.40 10.47
CA ASP A 238 -14.18 -15.62 11.91
C ASP A 238 -12.74 -15.82 12.37
N ILE A 239 -12.13 -14.75 12.90
CA ILE A 239 -10.72 -14.76 13.33
C ILE A 239 -10.51 -15.80 14.43
N THR A 240 -11.45 -15.96 15.35
CA THR A 240 -11.35 -16.92 16.45
C THR A 240 -11.25 -18.33 15.92
N ASN A 241 -12.19 -18.73 15.06
CA ASN A 241 -12.15 -20.06 14.46
C ASN A 241 -10.95 -20.22 13.51
N PHE A 242 -10.60 -19.16 12.77
CA PHE A 242 -9.49 -19.19 11.81
C PHE A 242 -8.15 -19.41 12.50
N ALA A 243 -7.95 -18.78 13.65
CA ALA A 243 -6.74 -18.86 14.45
C ALA A 243 -6.79 -19.98 15.51
N GLY A 244 -7.80 -20.87 15.49
CA GLY A 244 -7.93 -21.95 16.47
C GLY A 244 -8.06 -21.44 17.92
N GLY A 245 -8.67 -20.27 18.11
CA GLY A 245 -8.88 -19.63 19.41
C GLY A 245 -7.71 -18.78 19.93
N VAL A 246 -6.59 -18.72 19.21
CA VAL A 246 -5.39 -17.97 19.64
C VAL A 246 -5.60 -16.45 19.57
N TYR A 247 -6.31 -15.98 18.56
CA TYR A 247 -6.66 -14.58 18.36
C TYR A 247 -8.16 -14.44 18.17
N SER A 248 -8.74 -13.33 18.60
CA SER A 248 -10.14 -12.96 18.35
C SER A 248 -10.24 -11.52 17.88
N THR A 249 -11.36 -11.14 17.26
CA THR A 249 -11.63 -9.75 16.90
C THR A 249 -11.56 -8.79 18.10
N SER A 250 -11.96 -9.23 19.30
CA SER A 250 -11.93 -8.43 20.52
C SER A 250 -10.54 -8.26 21.14
N THR A 251 -9.60 -9.16 20.83
CA THR A 251 -8.24 -9.15 21.39
C THR A 251 -7.18 -8.72 20.38
N LEU A 252 -7.54 -8.63 19.08
CA LEU A 252 -6.59 -8.39 18.01
C LEU A 252 -5.76 -7.11 18.18
N LEU A 253 -6.36 -6.05 18.73
CA LEU A 253 -5.69 -4.77 18.98
C LEU A 253 -5.00 -4.67 20.35
N GLN A 254 -5.03 -5.73 21.16
CA GLN A 254 -4.37 -5.73 22.46
C GLN A 254 -2.90 -6.12 22.31
N GLY A 255 -2.01 -5.28 22.82
CA GLY A 255 -0.56 -5.52 22.76
C GLY A 255 -0.09 -5.78 21.33
N ASN A 256 0.65 -6.87 21.13
CA ASN A 256 1.24 -7.24 19.83
C ASN A 256 0.38 -8.21 19.01
N ASN A 257 -0.88 -8.45 19.40
CA ASN A 257 -1.70 -9.51 18.80
C ASN A 257 -1.93 -9.32 17.30
N LEU A 258 -2.11 -8.08 16.83
CA LEU A 258 -2.30 -7.78 15.41
C LEU A 258 -1.05 -8.16 14.60
N GLN A 259 0.12 -7.73 15.07
CA GLN A 259 1.42 -8.03 14.45
C GLN A 259 1.62 -9.55 14.39
N CYS A 260 1.40 -10.23 15.51
CA CYS A 260 1.54 -11.67 15.60
C CYS A 260 0.60 -12.41 14.65
N PHE A 261 -0.68 -12.02 14.63
CA PHE A 261 -1.67 -12.60 13.72
C PHE A 261 -1.28 -12.43 12.25
N VAL A 262 -0.92 -11.20 11.85
CA VAL A 262 -0.60 -10.86 10.46
C VAL A 262 0.64 -11.61 9.97
N PHE A 263 1.72 -11.62 10.76
CA PHE A 263 2.97 -12.26 10.36
C PHE A 263 2.91 -13.79 10.44
N GLN A 264 2.22 -14.37 11.43
CA GLN A 264 2.01 -15.82 11.46
C GLN A 264 1.08 -16.28 10.34
N ALA A 265 0.06 -15.49 9.96
CA ALA A 265 -0.74 -15.79 8.78
C ALA A 265 0.09 -15.73 7.48
N ALA A 266 1.11 -14.86 7.41
CA ALA A 266 2.05 -14.81 6.30
C ALA A 266 2.90 -16.09 6.21
N GLN A 267 3.41 -16.61 7.33
CA GLN A 267 4.16 -17.88 7.36
C GLN A 267 3.32 -19.03 6.82
N GLN A 268 2.05 -19.09 7.22
CA GLN A 268 1.16 -20.18 6.82
C GLN A 268 0.68 -20.06 5.36
N ALA A 269 0.73 -18.86 4.76
CA ALA A 269 0.46 -18.62 3.35
C ALA A 269 1.72 -18.60 2.47
N ALA A 270 2.92 -18.67 3.07
CA ALA A 270 4.20 -18.50 2.38
C ALA A 270 4.41 -19.44 1.18
N PRO A 271 4.04 -20.73 1.21
CA PRO A 271 4.17 -21.62 0.07
C PRO A 271 3.45 -21.12 -1.19
N ASP A 272 2.23 -20.59 -1.05
CA ASP A 272 1.46 -20.06 -2.17
C ASP A 272 2.01 -18.73 -2.68
N LEU A 273 2.57 -17.91 -1.78
CA LEU A 273 3.20 -16.63 -2.14
C LEU A 273 4.45 -16.79 -3.00
N VAL A 274 5.28 -17.80 -2.73
CA VAL A 274 6.58 -17.95 -3.42
C VAL A 274 6.52 -18.85 -4.66
N LYS A 275 5.61 -19.82 -4.70
CA LYS A 275 5.58 -20.88 -5.72
C LYS A 275 5.37 -20.36 -7.14
N ASN A 276 4.67 -19.24 -7.29
CA ASN A 276 4.38 -18.64 -8.60
C ASN A 276 5.34 -17.49 -8.96
N VAL A 277 6.28 -17.14 -8.08
CA VAL A 277 7.16 -15.97 -8.24
C VAL A 277 8.62 -16.38 -8.41
N PHE A 278 9.07 -17.42 -7.69
CA PHE A 278 10.48 -17.84 -7.69
C PHE A 278 10.64 -19.24 -8.27
N SER A 279 11.66 -19.42 -9.11
CA SER A 279 12.04 -20.74 -9.63
C SER A 279 12.63 -21.63 -8.54
N ASP A 280 13.38 -21.04 -7.60
CA ASP A 280 13.86 -21.71 -6.38
C ASP A 280 12.94 -21.36 -5.19
N VAL A 281 11.85 -22.13 -5.10
CA VAL A 281 10.83 -22.01 -4.06
C VAL A 281 11.42 -22.24 -2.67
N THR A 282 12.36 -23.18 -2.53
CA THR A 282 12.94 -23.57 -1.23
C THR A 282 13.77 -22.44 -0.64
N SER A 283 14.71 -21.88 -1.41
CA SER A 283 15.55 -20.78 -0.93
C SER A 283 14.73 -19.52 -0.68
N ALA A 284 13.69 -19.26 -1.49
CA ALA A 284 12.77 -18.15 -1.28
C ALA A 284 11.97 -18.31 0.02
N LEU A 285 11.46 -19.51 0.31
CA LEU A 285 10.78 -19.83 1.56
C LEU A 285 11.67 -19.64 2.78
N ILE A 286 12.91 -20.13 2.74
CA ILE A 286 13.85 -19.99 3.85
C ILE A 286 14.09 -18.50 4.16
N ARG A 287 14.35 -17.68 3.12
CA ARG A 287 14.55 -16.24 3.31
C ARG A 287 13.32 -15.55 3.88
N LEU A 288 12.13 -15.88 3.34
CA LEU A 288 10.88 -15.30 3.81
C LEU A 288 10.62 -15.67 5.29
N ASN A 289 10.76 -16.95 5.64
CA ASN A 289 10.59 -17.42 7.01
C ASN A 289 11.60 -16.78 7.95
N ASN A 290 12.87 -16.68 7.59
CA ASN A 290 13.88 -16.00 8.41
C ASN A 290 13.52 -14.53 8.68
N VAL A 291 13.03 -13.80 7.69
CA VAL A 291 12.57 -12.40 7.88
C VAL A 291 11.38 -12.36 8.84
N ILE A 292 10.40 -13.26 8.66
CA ILE A 292 9.23 -13.29 9.53
C ILE A 292 9.61 -13.72 10.97
N ASP A 293 10.47 -14.72 11.13
CA ASP A 293 10.94 -15.20 12.43
C ASP A 293 11.70 -14.11 13.19
N ASN A 294 12.53 -13.32 12.49
CA ASN A 294 13.19 -12.16 13.09
C ASN A 294 12.17 -11.14 13.64
N VAL A 295 11.11 -10.87 12.88
CA VAL A 295 10.02 -9.98 13.34
C VAL A 295 9.29 -10.60 14.54
N LEU A 296 8.91 -11.87 14.47
CA LEU A 296 8.14 -12.55 15.53
C LEU A 296 8.94 -12.74 16.82
N SER A 297 10.26 -12.96 16.74
CA SER A 297 11.13 -13.17 17.90
C SER A 297 11.11 -12.00 18.88
N GLY A 298 10.93 -10.77 18.39
CA GLY A 298 10.84 -9.56 19.22
C GLY A 298 9.46 -9.28 19.81
N LEU A 299 8.42 -10.04 19.42
CA LEU A 299 7.02 -9.72 19.74
C LEU A 299 6.42 -10.60 20.85
N GLY A 300 7.04 -11.74 21.18
CA GLY A 300 6.55 -12.65 22.23
C GLY A 300 5.22 -13.34 21.86
N CYS A 301 5.02 -13.63 20.57
CA CYS A 301 3.71 -14.01 20.05
C CYS A 301 3.21 -15.39 20.54
N PRO A 302 1.91 -15.50 20.92
CA PRO A 302 1.24 -16.79 21.00
C PRO A 302 1.37 -17.55 19.67
N GLN A 303 1.76 -18.82 19.73
CA GLN A 303 2.04 -19.62 18.53
C GLN A 303 0.74 -20.14 17.90
N LEU A 304 0.53 -19.80 16.64
CA LEU A 304 -0.56 -20.32 15.81
C LEU A 304 -0.10 -21.61 15.14
N LYS A 305 -0.65 -22.74 15.60
CA LYS A 305 -0.27 -24.08 15.10
C LYS A 305 -0.69 -24.32 13.65
N SER A 306 -1.87 -23.83 13.28
CA SER A 306 -2.46 -23.98 11.95
C SER A 306 -3.54 -22.91 11.75
N ILE A 307 -3.78 -22.52 10.50
CA ILE A 307 -4.94 -21.71 10.11
C ILE A 307 -6.04 -22.58 9.49
N ASP A 308 -7.30 -22.26 9.75
CA ASP A 308 -8.42 -22.88 9.03
C ASP A 308 -8.62 -22.22 7.66
N GLN A 309 -7.87 -22.70 6.67
CA GLN A 309 -7.96 -22.21 5.28
C GLN A 309 -9.33 -22.51 4.65
N SER A 310 -10.13 -23.44 5.19
CA SER A 310 -11.45 -23.78 4.63
C SER A 310 -12.40 -22.58 4.67
N GLN A 311 -12.21 -21.66 5.62
CA GLN A 311 -12.98 -20.42 5.68
C GLN A 311 -12.79 -19.52 4.46
N PHE A 312 -11.72 -19.69 3.68
CA PHE A 312 -11.51 -18.92 2.46
C PHE A 312 -12.31 -19.44 1.26
N SER A 313 -12.87 -20.66 1.34
CA SER A 313 -13.61 -21.28 0.23
C SER A 313 -14.83 -20.48 -0.25
N LYS A 314 -15.44 -19.69 0.65
CA LYS A 314 -16.57 -18.80 0.36
C LYS A 314 -16.20 -17.55 -0.43
N PHE A 315 -14.92 -17.25 -0.60
CA PHE A 315 -14.44 -16.07 -1.32
C PHE A 315 -13.94 -16.44 -2.71
N PRO A 316 -14.71 -16.17 -3.78
CA PRO A 316 -14.31 -16.52 -5.14
C PRO A 316 -13.04 -15.77 -5.60
N GLY A 317 -12.74 -14.62 -5.00
CA GLY A 317 -11.49 -13.89 -5.21
C GLY A 317 -10.25 -14.60 -4.68
N TYR A 318 -10.39 -15.48 -3.69
CA TYR A 318 -9.30 -16.32 -3.16
C TYR A 318 -9.21 -17.65 -3.90
N THR A 319 -10.34 -18.34 -4.08
CA THR A 319 -10.37 -19.70 -4.65
C THR A 319 -10.02 -19.74 -6.13
N GLY A 320 -10.12 -18.60 -6.82
CA GLY A 320 -9.69 -18.46 -8.21
C GLY A 320 -10.51 -19.35 -9.13
N ASN A 321 -11.68 -18.88 -9.57
CA ASN A 321 -12.30 -19.49 -10.75
C ASN A 321 -11.38 -19.18 -11.95
N LYS A 322 -10.52 -20.15 -12.31
CA LYS A 322 -9.40 -20.04 -13.27
C LYS A 322 -9.83 -19.66 -14.70
N THR A 323 -11.12 -19.51 -14.96
CA THR A 323 -11.70 -19.19 -16.27
C THR A 323 -11.54 -17.74 -16.70
N CYS A 324 -11.33 -16.77 -15.80
CA CYS A 324 -11.26 -15.34 -16.17
C CYS A 324 -9.83 -14.75 -16.29
N TRP A 325 -8.77 -15.50 -15.97
CA TRP A 325 -7.38 -15.01 -16.09
C TRP A 325 -6.69 -15.41 -17.41
N LYS A 326 -7.46 -15.71 -18.47
CA LYS A 326 -6.93 -15.56 -19.83
C LYS A 326 -6.79 -14.07 -20.12
N ILE A 327 -5.69 -13.48 -19.65
CA ILE A 327 -5.16 -12.27 -20.28
C ILE A 327 -4.99 -12.66 -21.74
N SER A 328 -5.76 -12.04 -22.63
CA SER A 328 -5.64 -12.26 -24.07
C SER A 328 -4.23 -11.86 -24.51
N ALA A 329 -3.31 -12.82 -24.54
CA ALA A 329 -2.01 -12.73 -25.20
C ALA A 329 -2.16 -12.78 -26.73
N GLU A 330 -3.28 -12.29 -27.25
CA GLU A 330 -3.65 -12.28 -28.66
C GLU A 330 -4.10 -10.87 -29.06
N GLY A 331 -3.21 -9.91 -28.85
CA GLY A 331 -3.20 -8.64 -29.57
C GLY A 331 -1.87 -8.56 -30.29
N LYS A 332 -1.91 -8.79 -31.61
CA LYS A 332 -0.76 -8.98 -32.51
C LYS A 332 0.28 -7.85 -32.42
N MET A 333 1.52 -8.25 -32.75
CA MET A 333 2.75 -7.48 -33.01
C MET A 333 2.54 -6.04 -33.47
#